data_AF-A0A7H9EJ75-F1
#
_entry.id   AF-A0A7H9EJ75-F1
#
_cell.length_a   1.000
_cell.length_b   1.000
_cell.length_c   1.000
_cell.angle_alpha   90.00
_cell.angle_beta   90.00
_cell.angle_gamma   90.00
#
_symmetry.space_group_name_H-M   'P 1'
#
loop_
_entity.id
_entity.type
_entity.pdbx_description
1 polymer ?
#
loop_
_entity_poly.entity_id
_entity_poly.type
_entity_poly.pdbx_seq_one_letter_code
_entity_poly.pdbx_strand_id
1 'polypeptide(L)' 'MKKILVLGAAGQIARQFSQRLLAETDMELVLYGRNISTSLAALKEDQVSLVDGTFQDQKALMQAL' A
#
# COMPACT_ATOMS: atom_id res chain seq x y z
N MET A 1 13.22 10.64 -5.62
CA MET A 1 12.62 9.59 -4.77
C MET A 1 11.68 8.76 -5.62
N LYS A 2 11.59 7.45 -5.41
CA LYS A 2 10.72 6.55 -6.17
C LYS A 2 9.58 6.09 -5.26
N LYS A 3 8.34 6.21 -5.74
CA LYS A 3 7.13 5.78 -5.05
C LYS A 3 6.55 4.59 -5.78
N ILE A 4 6.14 3.57 -5.03
CA ILE A 4 5.54 2.35 -5.56
C ILE A 4 4.11 2.23 -5.02
N LEU A 5 3.15 2.18 -5.94
CA LEU A 5 1.76 1.91 -5.64
C LEU A 5 1.48 0.41 -5.79
N VAL A 6 1.06 -0.23 -4.69
CA VAL A 6 0.67 -1.64 -4.66
C VAL A 6 -0.84 -1.74 -4.55
N LEU A 7 -1.47 -2.17 -5.64
CA LEU A 7 -2.92 -2.42 -5.67
C LEU A 7 -3.24 -3.81 -5.13
N GLY A 8 -4.30 -3.92 -4.31
CA GLY A 8 -4.66 -5.20 -3.68
C GLY A 8 -3.70 -5.58 -2.55
N ALA A 9 -3.18 -4.58 -1.82
CA ALA A 9 -2.14 -4.75 -0.81
C ALA A 9 -2.52 -5.69 0.36
N ALA A 10 -3.82 -5.96 0.56
CA ALA A 10 -4.30 -6.90 1.55
C ALA A 10 -3.98 -8.38 1.23
N GLY A 11 -3.57 -8.70 -0.01
CA GLY A 11 -3.18 -10.04 -0.41
C GLY A 11 -1.87 -10.51 0.24
N GLN A 12 -1.73 -11.83 0.48
CA GLN A 12 -0.54 -12.40 1.14
C GLN A 12 0.76 -12.08 0.39
N ILE A 13 0.75 -12.17 -0.95
CA ILE A 13 1.93 -11.85 -1.78
C ILE A 13 2.28 -10.36 -1.65
N ALA A 14 1.29 -9.48 -1.73
CA ALA A 14 1.50 -8.05 -1.64
C ALA A 14 2.07 -7.62 -0.27
N ARG A 15 1.64 -8.28 0.81
CA ARG A 15 2.20 -8.07 2.17
C ARG A 15 3.68 -8.44 2.22
N GLN A 16 4.03 -9.64 1.76
CA GLN A 16 5.43 -10.09 1.74
C GLN A 16 6.31 -9.22 0.84
N PHE A 17 5.78 -8.81 -0.32
CA PHE A 17 6.46 -7.89 -1.22
C PHE A 17 6.72 -6.55 -0.54
N SER A 18 5.71 -5.98 0.13
CA SER A 18 5.82 -4.70 0.82
C SER A 18 6.84 -4.73 1.95
N GLN A 19 6.84 -5.80 2.75
CA GLN A 19 7.82 -6.00 3.82
C GLN A 19 9.25 -6.12 3.30
N ARG A 20 9.47 -6.88 2.22
CA ARG A 20 10.79 -6.98 1.58
C ARG A 20 11.25 -5.64 1.02
N LEU A 21 10.35 -4.94 0.35
CA LEU A 21 10.68 -3.66 -0.28
C LEU A 21 11.07 -2.61 0.78
N LEU A 22 10.37 -2.56 1.92
CA LEU A 22 10.72 -1.69 3.05
C LEU A 22 12.04 -2.10 3.73
N ALA A 23 12.37 -3.40 3.75
CA ALA A 23 13.61 -3.89 4.35
C ALA A 23 14.84 -3.64 3.46
N GLU A 24 14.65 -3.66 2.14
CA GLU A 24 15.75 -3.59 1.16
C GLU A 24 15.90 -2.21 0.52
N THR A 25 14.90 -1.33 0.65
CA THR A 25 14.89 -0.02 -0.03
C THR A 25 14.26 1.08 0.83
N ASP A 26 14.73 2.31 0.59
CA ASP A 26 14.19 3.55 1.18
C ASP A 26 13.12 4.16 0.24
N MET A 27 12.21 3.31 -0.26
CA MET A 27 11.15 3.72 -1.18
C MET A 27 9.84 3.99 -0.44
N GLU A 28 9.11 5.00 -0.89
CA GLU A 28 7.75 5.23 -0.41
C GLU A 28 6.80 4.17 -1.00
N LEU A 29 6.10 3.45 -0.13
CA LEU A 29 5.04 2.53 -0.52
C LEU A 29 3.68 3.18 -0.31
N VAL A 30 2.86 3.13 -1.35
CA VAL A 30 1.42 3.37 -1.24
C VAL A 30 0.72 2.04 -1.39
N LEU A 31 0.06 1.60 -0.34
CA LEU A 31 -0.72 0.38 -0.33
C LEU A 31 -2.19 0.76 -0.56
N TYR A 32 -2.83 0.13 -1.55
CA TYR A 32 -4.23 0.38 -1.88
C TYR A 32 -5.06 -0.90 -1.79
N GLY A 33 -6.25 -0.80 -1.21
CA GLY A 33 -7.20 -1.91 -1.25
C GLY A 33 -8.35 -1.76 -0.27
N ARG A 34 -9.13 -2.83 -0.11
CA ARG A 34 -10.30 -2.82 0.76
C ARG A 34 -9.88 -3.08 2.21
N ASN A 35 -10.25 -2.19 3.12
CA ASN A 35 -10.00 -2.30 4.57
C ASN A 35 -8.51 -2.54 4.91
N ILE A 36 -7.61 -1.92 4.17
CA ILE A 36 -6.17 -2.11 4.40
C ILE A 36 -5.72 -1.33 5.61
N SER A 37 -6.32 -0.17 5.90
CA SER A 37 -5.90 0.61 7.08
C SER A 37 -6.10 -0.18 8.36
N THR A 38 -7.07 -1.10 8.38
CA THR A 38 -7.26 -2.06 9.46
C THR A 38 -6.36 -3.29 9.31
N SER A 39 -6.31 -3.89 8.12
CA SER A 39 -5.60 -5.16 7.89
C SER A 39 -4.08 -5.03 7.94
N LEU A 40 -3.55 -3.86 7.56
CA LEU A 40 -2.13 -3.55 7.44
C LEU A 40 -1.72 -2.39 8.34
N ALA A 41 -2.52 -2.07 9.38
CA ALA A 41 -2.20 -1.03 10.36
C ALA A 41 -0.77 -1.15 10.92
N ALA A 42 -0.31 -2.39 11.12
CA ALA A 42 1.01 -2.71 11.63
C ALA A 42 2.17 -2.41 10.66
N LEU A 43 1.88 -2.20 9.37
CA LEU A 43 2.87 -1.78 8.36
C LEU A 43 2.91 -0.26 8.19
N LYS A 44 2.10 0.50 8.94
CA LYS A 44 2.06 1.96 8.84
C LYS A 44 3.30 2.57 9.50
N GLU A 45 4.26 2.95 8.66
CA GLU A 45 5.45 3.72 9.03
C GLU A 45 5.51 5.02 8.20
N ASP A 46 6.45 5.91 8.47
CA ASP A 46 6.60 7.20 7.75
C ASP A 46 6.71 7.01 6.22
N GLN A 47 7.26 5.89 5.77
CA GLN A 47 7.45 5.57 4.35
C GLN A 47 6.25 4.80 3.74
N VAL A 48 5.20 4.51 4.51
CA VAL A 48 4.05 3.69 4.07
C VAL A 48 2.74 4.47 4.20
N SER A 49 2.14 4.76 3.05
CA SER A 49 0.79 5.31 2.96
C SER A 49 -0.23 4.19 2.74
N LEU A 50 -1.25 4.13 3.60
CA LEU A 50 -2.37 3.21 3.47
C LEU A 50 -3.58 3.94 2.90
N VAL A 51 -4.11 3.47 1.78
CA VAL A 51 -5.29 4.04 1.13
C VAL A 51 -6.38 2.98 1.05
N ASP A 52 -7.49 3.22 1.74
CA ASP A 52 -8.67 2.38 1.62
C ASP A 52 -9.46 2.73 0.37
N GLY A 53 -9.80 1.72 -0.43
CA GLY A 53 -10.61 1.89 -1.62
C GLY A 53 -10.89 0.56 -2.30
N THR A 54 -11.74 0.61 -3.34
CA THR A 54 -12.03 -0.55 -4.18
C THR A 54 -11.64 -0.26 -5.62
N PHE A 55 -11.38 -1.28 -6.43
CA PHE A 55 -11.00 -1.08 -7.84
C PHE A 55 -12.07 -0.35 -8.67
N GLN A 56 -13.32 -0.40 -8.22
CA GLN A 56 -14.44 0.30 -8.86
C GLN A 56 -14.50 1.77 -8.45
N ASP A 57 -13.78 2.17 -7.40
CA ASP A 57 -13.71 3.53 -6.91
C ASP A 57 -12.55 4.27 -7.58
N GLN A 58 -12.81 4.78 -8.79
CA GLN A 58 -11.84 5.52 -9.59
C GLN A 58 -11.30 6.75 -8.86
N LYS A 59 -12.09 7.34 -7.96
CA LYS A 59 -11.67 8.51 -7.17
C LYS A 59 -10.62 8.12 -6.13
N ALA A 60 -10.84 7.02 -5.42
CA ALA A 60 -9.85 6.49 -4.48
C ALA A 60 -8.58 6.00 -5.19
N LEU A 61 -8.71 5.45 -6.41
CA LEU A 61 -7.55 5.08 -7.23
C LEU A 61 -6.73 6.30 -7.68
N MET A 62 -7.38 7.40 -8.07
CA MET A 62 -6.69 8.65 -8.42
C MET A 62 -6.00 9.31 -7.23
N GLN A 63 -6.48 9.11 -6.00
CA GLN A 63 -5.80 9.60 -4.79
C GLN A 63 -4.56 8.77 -4.43
N ALA A 64 -4.49 7.53 -4.89
CA ALA A 64 -3.38 6.63 -4.61
C ALA A 64 -2.22 6.75 -5.62
N LEU A 65 -2.48 7.31 -6.82
CA LEU A 65 -1.49 7.64 -7.85
C LEU A 65 -0.66 8.86 -7.46
#